data_AF-A0AAW2Q850-F1
#
_entry.id   AF-A0AAW2Q850-F1
#
_cell.length_a   1.000
_cell.length_b   1.000
_cell.length_c   1.000
_cell.angle_alpha   90.00
_cell.angle_beta   90.00
_cell.angle_gamma   90.00
#
_symmetry.space_group_name_H-M   'P 1'
#
loop_
_entity.id
_entity.type
_entity.pdbx_description
1 polymer ?
#
loop_
_entity_poly.entity_id
_entity_poly.type
_entity_poly.pdbx_seq_one_letter_code
_entity_poly.pdbx_strand_id
1 'polypeptide(L)'
;MSFRSLTGIVSILDPPVSHPKPFRFFNMWADHQDFMATVENGWNLNVDGTAQFCLCRKLKALKGHLKAFNNLHFSHISVRAKDADLALQDAQIQLESDPENTTIRDSVSELRRKPSSLPKQRGTSTTKRPSSTS
;
A
#
# COMPACT_ATOMS: atom_id res chain seq x y z
N MET A 1 13.74 30.29 -33.13
CA MET A 1 14.11 28.91 -32.71
C MET A 1 12.87 28.26 -32.13
N SER A 2 12.36 27.24 -32.81
CA SER A 2 11.08 26.59 -32.50
C SER A 2 11.28 25.62 -31.33
N PHE A 3 10.74 25.95 -30.15
CA PHE A 3 10.59 24.98 -29.07
C PHE A 3 9.41 24.08 -29.41
N ARG A 4 9.73 22.89 -29.91
CA ARG A 4 8.74 21.84 -30.12
C ARG A 4 8.36 21.27 -28.76
N SER A 5 7.13 21.57 -28.33
CA SER A 5 6.40 20.83 -27.31
C SER A 5 6.26 19.37 -27.74
N LEU A 6 6.75 18.43 -26.93
CA LEU A 6 6.37 17.02 -27.01
C LEU A 6 6.38 16.35 -25.62
N THR A 7 5.16 16.00 -25.19
CA THR A 7 4.74 14.79 -24.45
C THR A 7 5.41 14.43 -23.12
N GLY A 8 4.68 14.70 -22.03
CA GLY A 8 4.22 13.59 -21.18
C GLY A 8 4.79 13.46 -19.76
N ILE A 9 4.64 14.50 -18.94
CA ILE A 9 4.32 14.55 -17.49
C ILE A 9 4.97 15.82 -16.95
N VAL A 10 4.16 16.85 -16.69
CA VAL A 10 4.56 17.99 -15.89
C VAL A 10 4.41 17.56 -14.44
N SER A 11 5.53 17.26 -13.76
CA SER A 11 5.54 17.21 -12.29
C SER A 11 5.41 18.64 -11.79
N ILE A 12 4.15 19.10 -11.65
CA ILE A 12 3.85 20.36 -10.98
C ILE A 12 4.31 20.17 -9.54
N LEU A 13 5.22 21.05 -9.15
CA LEU A 13 5.97 21.05 -7.90
C LEU A 13 5.03 21.36 -6.72
N ASP A 14 4.10 20.47 -6.41
CA ASP A 14 3.52 20.39 -5.08
C ASP A 14 4.46 19.54 -4.23
N PRO A 15 5.07 20.06 -3.15
CA PRO A 15 5.74 19.20 -2.20
C PRO A 15 4.71 18.17 -1.71
N PRO A 16 5.01 16.87 -1.72
CA PRO A 16 4.02 15.86 -1.35
C PRO A 16 3.61 16.14 0.09
N VAL A 17 2.40 16.66 0.28
CA VAL A 17 1.77 16.72 1.59
C VAL A 17 1.59 15.25 1.98
N SER A 18 2.53 14.76 2.79
CA SER A 18 2.58 13.36 3.20
C SER A 18 1.44 13.08 4.17
N HIS A 19 0.25 12.85 3.63
CA HIS A 19 -0.88 12.35 4.41
C HIS A 19 -0.54 10.95 4.94
N PRO A 20 -0.84 10.66 6.22
CA PRO A 20 -0.61 9.33 6.76
C PRO A 20 -1.41 8.32 5.95
N LYS A 21 -0.70 7.34 5.38
CA LYS A 21 -1.31 6.28 4.56
C LYS A 21 -2.43 5.60 5.38
N PRO A 22 -3.63 5.44 4.80
CA PRO A 22 -4.73 4.75 5.48
C PRO A 22 -4.31 3.33 5.83
N PHE A 23 -4.89 2.79 6.89
CA PHE A 23 -4.66 1.40 7.25
C PHE A 23 -5.18 0.48 6.14
N ARG A 24 -4.37 -0.51 5.76
CA ARG A 24 -4.72 -1.49 4.73
C ARG A 24 -4.69 -2.87 5.35
N PHE A 25 -5.81 -3.58 5.21
CA PHE A 25 -5.88 -5.00 5.48
C PHE A 25 -5.36 -5.77 4.26
N PHE A 26 -4.65 -6.87 4.50
CA PHE A 26 -4.16 -7.74 3.45
C PHE A 26 -4.82 -9.11 3.62
N ASN A 27 -5.52 -9.59 2.60
CA ASN A 27 -6.25 -10.86 2.69
C ASN A 27 -5.36 -12.05 3.07
N MET A 28 -4.08 -12.03 2.68
CA MET A 28 -3.12 -13.08 3.07
C MET A 28 -2.97 -13.24 4.59
N TRP A 29 -3.29 -12.20 5.37
CA TRP A 29 -3.24 -12.29 6.82
C TRP A 29 -4.29 -13.28 7.32
N ALA A 30 -5.49 -13.31 6.72
CA ALA A 30 -6.57 -14.18 7.16
C ALA A 30 -6.25 -15.68 7.01
N ASP A 31 -5.37 -16.03 6.09
CA ASP A 31 -4.95 -17.41 5.83
C ASP A 31 -3.82 -17.88 6.77
N HIS A 32 -3.22 -16.97 7.53
CA HIS A 32 -2.11 -17.29 8.43
C HIS A 32 -2.62 -17.81 9.78
N GLN A 33 -2.06 -18.93 10.26
CA GLN A 33 -2.49 -19.62 11.47
C GLN A 33 -2.63 -18.72 12.72
N ASP A 34 -1.67 -17.80 12.93
CA ASP A 34 -1.62 -16.93 14.11
C ASP A 34 -2.50 -15.67 14.00
N PHE A 35 -3.21 -15.49 12.88
CA PHE A 35 -3.99 -14.28 12.63
C PHE A 35 -5.14 -14.12 13.64
N MET A 36 -5.93 -15.16 13.85
CA MET A 36 -7.08 -15.10 14.76
C MET A 36 -6.64 -14.83 16.20
N ALA A 37 -5.57 -15.52 16.67
CA ALA A 37 -5.00 -15.27 17.98
C ALA A 37 -4.52 -13.81 18.14
N THR A 38 -3.89 -13.24 17.10
CA THR A 38 -3.48 -11.83 17.09
C THR A 38 -4.68 -10.88 17.21
N VAL A 39 -5.78 -11.18 16.51
CA VAL A 39 -7.00 -10.37 16.55
C VAL A 39 -7.65 -10.43 17.93
N GLU A 40 -7.79 -11.62 18.50
CA GLU A 40 -8.37 -11.82 19.82
C GLU A 40 -7.58 -11.07 20.90
N ASN A 41 -6.25 -11.19 20.88
CA ASN A 41 -5.37 -10.49 21.81
C ASN A 41 -5.52 -8.96 21.70
N GLY A 42 -5.66 -8.44 20.48
CA GLY A 42 -5.88 -7.00 20.26
C GLY A 42 -7.29 -6.51 20.57
N TRP A 43 -8.29 -7.39 20.53
CA TRP A 43 -9.71 -7.05 20.67
C TRP A 43 -10.23 -7.18 22.11
N ASN A 44 -9.68 -8.13 22.87
CA ASN A 44 -10.06 -8.44 24.25
C ASN A 44 -9.44 -7.46 25.27
N LEU A 45 -9.45 -6.17 24.94
CA LEU A 45 -9.08 -5.09 25.84
C LEU A 45 -10.28 -4.68 26.69
N ASN A 46 -10.11 -4.60 28.00
CA ASN A 46 -11.08 -3.94 28.87
C ASN A 46 -10.98 -2.43 28.67
N VAL A 47 -12.05 -1.80 28.19
CA VAL A 47 -12.12 -0.36 27.96
C VAL A 47 -13.40 0.17 28.56
N ASP A 48 -13.26 1.09 29.50
CA ASP A 48 -14.39 1.77 30.14
C ASP A 48 -14.78 3.03 29.35
N GLY A 49 -16.07 3.33 29.33
CA GLY A 49 -16.62 4.52 28.68
C GLY A 49 -17.85 4.22 27.82
N THR A 50 -18.18 5.15 26.92
CA THR A 50 -19.28 4.95 25.97
C THR A 50 -18.93 3.87 24.95
N ALA A 51 -19.95 3.20 24.39
CA ALA A 51 -19.75 2.17 23.38
C ALA A 51 -18.89 2.65 22.18
N GLN A 52 -19.11 3.89 21.72
CA GLN A 52 -18.32 4.50 20.65
C GLN A 52 -16.85 4.67 21.04
N PHE A 53 -16.58 5.13 22.28
CA PHE A 53 -15.22 5.27 22.79
C PHE A 53 -14.52 3.90 22.87
N CYS A 54 -15.19 2.90 23.44
CA CYS A 54 -14.66 1.55 23.56
C CYS A 54 -14.31 0.96 22.19
N LEU A 55 -15.20 1.10 21.20
CA LEU A 55 -14.96 0.67 19.82
C LEU A 55 -13.72 1.34 19.22
N CYS A 56 -13.64 2.68 19.29
CA CYS A 56 -12.50 3.44 18.77
C CYS A 56 -11.17 3.00 19.39
N ARG A 57 -11.15 2.74 20.71
CA ARG A 57 -9.97 2.28 21.42
C ARG A 57 -9.55 0.88 21.02
N LYS A 58 -10.51 -0.07 20.93
CA LYS A 58 -10.25 -1.44 20.46
C LYS A 58 -9.71 -1.47 19.04
N LEU A 59 -10.31 -0.71 18.11
CA LEU A 59 -9.81 -0.61 16.74
C LEU A 59 -8.40 -0.02 16.67
N LYS A 60 -8.09 0.99 17.51
CA LYS A 60 -6.75 1.57 17.59
C LYS A 60 -5.72 0.58 18.11
N ALA A 61 -6.08 -0.22 19.12
CA ALA A 61 -5.22 -1.28 19.66
C ALA A 61 -4.99 -2.39 18.61
N LEU A 62 -6.07 -2.88 18.00
CA LEU A 62 -6.01 -3.92 16.96
C LEU A 62 -5.14 -3.49 15.78
N LYS A 63 -5.25 -2.22 15.35
CA LYS A 63 -4.37 -1.66 14.30
C LYS A 63 -2.88 -1.79 14.64
N GLY A 64 -2.50 -1.64 15.91
CA GLY A 64 -1.13 -1.83 16.37
C GLY A 64 -0.67 -3.29 16.25
N HIS A 65 -1.50 -4.21 16.74
CA HIS A 65 -1.25 -5.65 16.69
C HIS A 65 -1.09 -6.14 15.24
N LEU A 66 -1.99 -5.73 14.34
CA LEU A 66 -1.93 -6.12 12.93
C LEU A 66 -0.70 -5.56 12.21
N LYS A 67 -0.21 -4.37 12.60
CA LYS A 67 1.06 -3.84 12.08
C LYS A 67 2.26 -4.65 12.54
N ALA A 68 2.29 -5.04 13.82
CA ALA A 68 3.35 -5.87 14.37
C ALA A 68 3.35 -7.26 13.71
N PHE A 69 2.17 -7.86 13.57
CA PHE A 69 1.95 -9.12 12.86
C PHE A 69 2.46 -9.07 11.42
N ASN A 70 2.12 -8.00 10.68
CA ASN A 70 2.62 -7.81 9.33
C ASN A 70 4.15 -7.71 9.27
N ASN A 71 4.77 -7.03 10.23
CA ASN A 71 6.22 -6.93 10.30
C ASN A 71 6.84 -8.31 10.60
N LEU A 72 6.30 -9.02 11.58
CA LEU A 72 6.82 -10.31 11.99
C LEU A 72 6.78 -11.36 10.87
N HIS A 73 5.65 -11.48 10.17
CA HIS A 73 5.43 -12.57 9.21
C HIS A 73 5.64 -12.17 7.74
N PHE A 74 5.51 -10.88 7.41
CA PHE A 74 5.46 -10.40 6.02
C PHE A 74 6.41 -9.24 5.72
N SER A 75 7.34 -8.90 6.63
CA SER A 75 8.35 -7.83 6.39
C SER A 75 9.15 -8.05 5.11
N HIS A 76 9.59 -9.28 4.85
CA HIS A 76 10.36 -9.64 3.66
C HIS A 76 9.63 -9.27 2.34
N ILE A 77 8.29 -9.37 2.29
CA ILE A 77 7.51 -8.95 1.13
C ILE A 77 7.61 -7.43 0.93
N SER A 78 7.44 -6.68 2.02
CA SER A 78 7.51 -5.22 1.97
C SER A 78 8.92 -4.70 1.63
N VAL A 79 9.97 -5.38 2.09
CA VAL A 79 11.36 -5.07 1.76
C VAL A 79 11.61 -5.29 0.28
N ARG A 80 11.28 -6.48 -0.25
CA ARG A 80 11.47 -6.79 -1.68
C ARG A 80 10.70 -5.84 -2.60
N ALA A 81 9.50 -5.43 -2.20
CA ALA A 81 8.72 -4.45 -2.95
C ALA A 81 9.41 -3.08 -2.95
N LYS A 82 9.92 -2.62 -1.79
CA LYS A 82 10.67 -1.37 -1.68
C LYS A 82 11.97 -1.41 -2.51
N ASP A 83 12.70 -2.51 -2.48
CA ASP A 83 13.93 -2.66 -3.26
C ASP A 83 13.66 -2.63 -4.76
N ALA A 84 12.57 -3.25 -5.21
CA ALA A 84 12.12 -3.17 -6.60
C ALA A 84 11.73 -1.73 -7.01
N ASP A 85 11.02 -1.01 -6.15
CA ASP A 85 10.66 0.40 -6.39
C ASP A 85 11.91 1.30 -6.47
N LEU A 86 12.92 1.07 -5.61
CA LEU A 86 14.19 1.79 -5.64
C LEU A 86 15.00 1.50 -6.91
N ALA A 87 15.10 0.23 -7.31
CA ALA A 87 15.78 -0.15 -8.55
C ALA A 87 15.12 0.47 -9.79
N LEU A 88 13.78 0.57 -9.79
CA LEU A 88 13.04 1.21 -10.86
C LEU A 88 13.26 2.73 -10.89
N GLN A 89 13.32 3.38 -9.73
CA GLN A 89 13.64 4.81 -9.63
C GLN A 89 15.07 5.10 -10.11
N ASP A 90 16.05 4.29 -9.71
CA ASP A 90 17.44 4.44 -10.15
C ASP A 90 17.57 4.31 -11.68
N ALA A 91 16.96 3.27 -12.26
CA ALA A 91 16.94 3.08 -13.71
C ALA A 91 16.23 4.24 -14.45
N GLN A 92 15.20 4.86 -13.85
CA GLN A 92 14.56 6.05 -14.41
C GLN A 92 15.46 7.27 -14.38
N ILE A 93 16.15 7.51 -13.26
CA ILE A 93 17.11 8.62 -13.13
C ILE A 93 18.25 8.47 -14.16
N GLN A 94 18.76 7.25 -14.34
CA GLN A 94 19.79 6.98 -15.34
C GLN A 94 19.29 7.26 -16.76
N LEU A 95 18.04 6.88 -17.09
CA LEU A 95 17.46 7.15 -18.40
C LEU A 95 17.21 8.64 -18.64
N GLU A 96 16.85 9.40 -17.61
CA GLU A 96 16.73 10.86 -17.69
C GLU A 96 18.07 11.53 -17.99
N SER A 97 19.17 10.97 -17.48
CA SER A 97 20.54 11.47 -17.71
C SER A 97 21.13 11.09 -19.09
N ASP A 98 20.69 9.96 -19.67
CA ASP A 98 21.15 9.47 -20.98
C ASP A 98 19.95 8.89 -21.78
N PRO A 99 19.19 9.76 -22.47
CA PRO A 99 17.92 9.38 -23.11
C PRO A 99 18.05 8.45 -24.32
N GLU A 100 19.23 8.40 -24.95
CA GLU A 100 19.47 7.58 -26.15
C GLU A 100 19.97 6.16 -25.79
N ASN A 101 20.18 5.88 -24.50
CA ASN A 101 20.64 4.59 -24.04
C ASN A 101 19.53 3.53 -24.09
N THR A 102 19.50 2.79 -25.20
CA THR A 102 18.55 1.70 -25.45
C THR A 102 18.58 0.62 -24.36
N THR A 103 19.77 0.35 -23.80
CA THR A 103 19.95 -0.65 -22.72
C THR A 103 19.23 -0.26 -21.43
N ILE A 104 19.30 1.02 -21.05
CA ILE A 104 18.63 1.54 -19.84
C ILE A 104 17.11 1.58 -20.09
N ARG A 105 16.68 1.92 -21.31
CA ARG A 105 15.27 1.90 -21.70
C ARG A 105 14.65 0.51 -21.60
N ASP A 106 15.35 -0.50 -22.10
CA ASP A 106 14.93 -1.91 -22.02
C ASP A 106 14.89 -2.38 -20.56
N SER A 107 15.87 -2.00 -19.75
CA SER A 107 15.92 -2.30 -18.32
C SER A 107 14.74 -1.70 -17.54
N VAL A 108 14.38 -0.43 -17.79
CA VAL A 108 13.19 0.21 -17.19
C VAL A 108 11.91 -0.50 -17.62
N SER A 109 11.82 -0.92 -18.88
CA SER A 109 10.65 -1.64 -19.38
C SER A 109 10.48 -3.02 -18.70
N GLU A 110 11.57 -3.75 -18.47
CA GLU A 110 11.55 -5.03 -17.76
C GLU A 110 11.26 -4.86 -16.27
N LEU A 111 11.82 -3.83 -15.61
CA LEU A 111 11.52 -3.53 -14.21
C LEU A 111 10.06 -3.13 -14.01
N ARG A 112 9.43 -2.45 -14.99
CA ARG A 112 7.98 -2.17 -15.00
C ARG A 112 7.15 -3.43 -15.25
N ARG A 113 7.65 -4.36 -16.07
CA ARG A 113 6.94 -5.60 -16.42
C ARG A 113 6.97 -6.61 -15.28
N LYS A 114 8.03 -6.62 -14.46
CA LYS A 114 8.09 -7.46 -13.26
C LYS A 114 6.92 -7.09 -12.34
N PRO A 115 5.94 -7.99 -12.13
CA PRO A 115 4.90 -7.73 -11.16
C PRO A 115 5.56 -7.71 -9.79
N SER A 116 5.66 -6.52 -9.18
CA SER A 116 5.86 -6.44 -7.74
C SER A 116 4.74 -7.25 -7.12
N SER A 117 5.10 -8.30 -6.39
CA SER A 117 4.18 -9.28 -5.81
C SER A 117 3.36 -8.64 -4.69
N LEU A 118 2.52 -7.68 -5.03
CA LEU A 118 1.47 -7.13 -4.20
C LEU A 118 0.20 -7.90 -4.54
N PRO A 119 -0.42 -8.61 -3.59
CA PRO A 119 -1.68 -9.26 -3.86
C PRO A 119 -2.71 -8.20 -4.20
N LYS A 120 -3.16 -8.20 -5.46
CA LYS A 120 -4.19 -7.30 -5.98
C LYS A 120 -5.49 -7.63 -5.26
N GLN A 121 -5.87 -6.79 -4.31
CA GLN A 121 -7.10 -6.97 -3.54
C GLN A 121 -8.28 -6.62 -4.44
N ARG A 122 -9.20 -7.57 -4.61
CA ARG A 122 -10.52 -7.35 -5.21
C ARG A 122 -11.33 -6.52 -4.21
N GLY A 123 -11.70 -5.31 -4.58
CA GLY A 123 -12.61 -4.50 -3.77
C GLY A 123 -13.93 -5.25 -3.62
N THR A 124 -14.32 -5.56 -2.39
CA THR A 124 -15.68 -6.01 -2.11
C THR A 124 -16.57 -4.77 -2.12
N SER A 125 -17.19 -4.51 -3.28
CA SER A 125 -18.31 -3.61 -3.41
C SER A 125 -19.41 -4.08 -2.45
N THR A 126 -19.66 -3.33 -1.39
CA THR A 126 -20.84 -3.52 -0.56
C THR A 126 -22.06 -3.13 -1.38
N THR A 127 -22.84 -4.14 -1.76
CA THR A 127 -24.17 -4.05 -2.34
C THR A 127 -25.05 -3.10 -1.51
N LYS A 128 -25.66 -2.12 -2.20
CA LYS A 128 -26.66 -1.20 -1.64
C LYS A 128 -27.80 -2.00 -1.01
N ARG A 129 -28.11 -1.67 0.24
CA ARG A 129 -29.33 -2.09 0.95
C ARG A 129 -30.54 -1.43 0.27
N PRO A 130 -31.59 -2.17 -0.15
CA PRO A 130 -32.80 -1.54 -0.67
C PRO A 130 -33.58 -0.86 0.46
N SER A 131 -34.04 0.35 0.17
CA SER A 131 -35.05 1.08 0.92
C SER A 131 -36.38 0.32 0.88
N SER A 132 -36.88 -0.09 2.05
CA SER A 132 -38.28 -0.47 2.21
C SER A 132 -38.98 0.63 3.00
N THR A 133 -39.77 1.40 2.27
CA THR A 133 -40.84 2.27 2.74
C THR A 133 -41.89 1.42 3.49
N SER A 134 -42.36 1.91 4.63
CA SER A 134 -43.73 1.74 5.14
C SER A 134 -44.04 2.93 6.02
#